data_AF-A0A3C0GER4-F1
#
_entry.id   AF-A0A3C0GER4-F1
#
_cell.length_a   1.000
_cell.length_b   1.000
_cell.length_c   1.000
_cell.angle_alpha   90.00
_cell.angle_beta   90.00
_cell.angle_gamma   90.00
#
_symmetry.space_group_name_H-M   'P 1'
#
loop_
_entity.id
_entity.type
_entity.pdbx_description
1 polymer ?
#
loop_
_entity_poly.entity_id
_entity_poly.type
_entity_poly.pdbx_seq_one_letter_code
_entity_poly.pdbx_strand_id
1 'polypeptide(L)'
;MFFLLMSLAFAEPLITKVEQGDKVPFDGRLFNDEAVSTVLADSEASVQQCEIRKDLEWKTQMAELQYQHDVLGAKHEALEFRHSELMDIKDEEINLLRRHSSPRKTMWMFLGGFTAGTAASLATYYAVNQISEN
;
A
#
# COMPACT_ATOMS: atom_id res chain seq x y z
N MET A 1 16.22 -32.31 58.80
CA MET A 1 14.83 -32.65 59.19
C MET A 1 13.88 -31.43 59.26
N PHE A 2 14.23 -30.28 58.66
CA PHE A 2 13.39 -29.08 58.62
C PHE A 2 12.71 -28.84 57.25
N PHE A 3 13.22 -29.46 56.18
CA PHE A 3 12.66 -29.36 54.82
C PHE A 3 11.38 -30.18 54.59
N LEU A 4 11.04 -31.11 55.48
CA LEU A 4 9.89 -32.02 55.32
C LEU A 4 8.58 -31.44 55.89
N LEU A 5 8.65 -30.40 56.74
CA LEU A 5 7.48 -29.76 57.35
C LEU A 5 6.87 -28.65 56.48
N MET A 6 7.59 -28.11 55.49
CA MET A 6 7.07 -27.09 54.57
C MET A 6 6.10 -27.62 53.50
N SER A 7 6.05 -28.94 53.29
CA SER A 7 5.14 -29.53 52.28
C SER A 7 3.68 -29.62 52.74
N LEU A 8 3.39 -29.41 54.03
CA LEU A 8 2.04 -29.55 54.61
C LEU A 8 1.27 -28.22 54.69
N ALA A 9 1.90 -27.10 54.30
CA ALA A 9 1.30 -25.77 54.36
C ALA A 9 0.50 -25.38 53.11
N PHE A 10 0.43 -26.23 52.09
CA PHE A 10 -0.46 -26.03 50.95
C PHE A 10 -1.84 -26.61 51.27
N ALA A 11 -2.76 -25.75 51.69
CA ALA A 11 -4.17 -26.09 51.72
C ALA A 11 -4.71 -26.11 50.28
N GLU A 12 -5.38 -27.21 49.91
CA GLU A 12 -5.98 -27.33 48.58
C GLU A 12 -7.19 -26.39 48.46
N PRO A 13 -7.39 -25.73 47.31
CA PRO A 13 -8.56 -24.88 47.09
C PRO A 13 -9.83 -25.74 47.10
N LEU A 14 -10.69 -25.51 48.08
CA LEU A 14 -11.91 -26.27 48.31
C LEU A 14 -13.13 -25.39 48.05
N ILE A 15 -14.02 -25.86 47.17
CA ILE A 15 -15.29 -25.23 46.88
C ILE A 15 -16.40 -26.20 47.26
N THR A 16 -17.17 -25.87 48.30
CA THR A 16 -18.29 -26.69 48.76
C THR A 16 -19.62 -26.01 48.44
N LYS A 17 -20.58 -26.76 47.91
CA LYS A 17 -21.96 -26.30 47.74
C LYS A 17 -22.72 -26.57 49.04
N VAL A 18 -23.56 -25.62 49.44
CA VAL A 18 -24.32 -25.70 50.69
C VAL A 18 -25.73 -25.23 50.45
N GLU A 19 -26.73 -25.93 50.99
CA GLU A 19 -28.15 -25.64 50.76
C GLU A 19 -28.86 -25.22 52.06
N GLN A 20 -30.04 -24.60 51.92
CA GLN A 20 -30.83 -24.11 53.04
C GLN A 20 -31.34 -25.28 53.91
N GLY A 21 -30.69 -25.50 55.05
CA GLY A 21 -30.93 -26.65 55.94
C GLY A 21 -29.65 -27.29 56.47
N ASP A 22 -28.51 -27.02 55.82
CA ASP A 22 -27.18 -27.37 56.32
C ASP A 22 -26.76 -26.46 57.48
N LYS A 23 -25.58 -26.72 58.07
CA LYS A 23 -25.06 -26.03 59.28
C LYS A 23 -24.83 -24.51 59.10
N VAL A 24 -25.12 -23.96 57.93
CA VAL A 24 -24.98 -22.54 57.57
C VAL A 24 -26.32 -21.95 57.16
N PRO A 25 -26.59 -20.66 57.50
CA PRO A 25 -27.92 -20.07 57.38
C PRO A 25 -28.29 -19.57 55.96
N PHE A 26 -27.57 -20.01 54.92
CA PHE A 26 -27.77 -19.56 53.55
C PHE A 26 -27.48 -20.67 52.52
N ASP A 27 -28.07 -20.54 51.34
CA ASP A 27 -27.78 -21.38 50.17
C ASP A 27 -26.67 -20.72 49.32
N GLY A 28 -25.70 -21.50 48.84
CA GLY A 28 -24.58 -20.97 48.06
C GLY A 28 -23.35 -21.87 47.94
N ARG A 29 -22.19 -21.26 47.66
CA ARG A 29 -20.89 -21.92 47.61
C ARG A 29 -19.95 -21.30 48.64
N LEU A 30 -19.32 -22.12 49.46
CA LEU A 30 -18.27 -21.72 50.37
C LEU A 30 -16.92 -21.97 49.73
N PHE A 31 -16.04 -20.99 49.86
CA PHE A 31 -14.66 -21.03 49.40
C PHE A 31 -13.77 -20.94 50.64
N ASN A 32 -12.73 -21.77 50.73
CA ASN A 32 -11.63 -21.49 51.65
C ASN A 32 -10.78 -20.32 51.11
N ASP A 33 -9.95 -19.75 51.98
CA ASP A 33 -9.13 -18.59 51.66
C ASP A 33 -8.20 -18.86 50.45
N GLU A 34 -7.72 -20.10 50.28
CA GLU A 34 -6.92 -20.52 49.14
C GLU A 34 -7.72 -20.63 47.83
N ALA A 35 -8.99 -21.04 47.88
CA ALA A 35 -9.85 -21.02 46.69
C ALA A 35 -10.20 -19.57 46.29
N VAL A 36 -10.40 -18.67 47.25
CA VAL A 36 -10.63 -17.25 46.96
C VAL A 36 -9.40 -16.62 46.31
N SER A 37 -8.20 -16.86 46.85
CA SER A 37 -6.96 -16.29 46.30
C SER A 37 -6.65 -16.82 44.89
N THR A 38 -6.89 -18.12 44.65
CA THR A 38 -6.74 -18.71 43.31
C THR A 38 -7.71 -18.08 42.30
N VAL A 39 -8.99 -17.95 42.66
CA VAL A 39 -10.00 -17.34 41.76
C VAL A 39 -9.67 -15.88 41.46
N LEU A 40 -9.19 -15.12 42.46
CA LEU A 40 -8.76 -13.73 42.26
C LEU A 40 -7.52 -13.66 41.35
N ALA A 41 -6.51 -14.50 41.59
CA ALA A 41 -5.31 -14.55 40.77
C ALA A 41 -5.63 -14.94 39.31
N ASP A 42 -6.51 -15.92 39.10
CA ASP A 42 -6.97 -16.33 37.77
C ASP A 42 -7.75 -15.22 37.08
N SER A 43 -8.62 -14.51 37.81
CA SER A 43 -9.35 -13.36 37.30
C SER A 43 -8.39 -12.25 36.85
N GLU A 44 -7.43 -11.87 37.69
CA GLU A 44 -6.43 -10.85 37.36
C GLU A 44 -5.56 -11.27 36.16
N ALA A 45 -5.11 -12.53 36.14
CA ALA A 45 -4.34 -13.07 35.01
C ALA A 45 -5.17 -13.06 33.71
N SER A 46 -6.45 -13.39 33.77
CA SER A 46 -7.33 -13.38 32.60
C SER A 46 -7.52 -11.97 32.03
N VAL A 47 -7.67 -10.97 32.91
CA VAL A 47 -7.78 -9.55 32.50
C VAL A 47 -6.48 -9.09 31.86
N GLN A 48 -5.34 -9.37 32.49
CA GLN A 48 -4.03 -9.02 31.95
C GLN A 48 -3.78 -9.67 30.58
N GLN A 49 -4.09 -10.96 30.42
CA GLN A 49 -3.97 -11.65 29.14
C GLN A 49 -4.86 -11.05 28.06
N CYS A 50 -6.09 -10.64 28.42
CA CYS A 50 -7.00 -9.98 27.51
C CYS A 50 -6.43 -8.63 27.04
N GLU A 51 -5.91 -7.83 27.98
CA GLU A 51 -5.30 -6.53 27.66
C GLU A 51 -4.05 -6.68 26.78
N ILE A 52 -3.17 -7.63 27.09
CA ILE A 52 -1.99 -7.93 26.29
C ILE A 52 -2.38 -8.35 24.87
N ARG A 53 -3.40 -9.20 24.72
CA ARG A 53 -3.87 -9.63 23.39
C ARG A 53 -4.42 -8.45 22.60
N LYS A 54 -5.26 -7.62 23.22
CA LYS A 54 -5.82 -6.43 22.59
C LYS A 54 -4.72 -5.47 22.11
N ASP A 55 -3.72 -5.22 22.96
CA ASP A 55 -2.60 -4.34 22.62
C ASP A 55 -1.73 -4.91 21.50
N LEU A 56 -1.48 -6.23 21.52
CA LEU A 56 -0.76 -6.91 20.44
C LEU A 56 -1.51 -6.81 19.12
N GLU A 57 -2.81 -7.11 19.09
CA GLU A 57 -3.64 -7.01 17.89
C GLU A 57 -3.66 -5.58 17.34
N TRP A 58 -3.87 -4.60 18.23
CA TRP A 58 -3.85 -3.19 17.87
C TRP A 58 -2.52 -2.77 17.26
N LYS A 59 -1.39 -3.07 17.91
CA LYS A 59 -0.05 -2.73 17.42
C LYS A 59 0.26 -3.41 16.10
N THR A 60 -0.16 -4.66 15.93
CA THR A 60 0.04 -5.41 14.69
C THR A 60 -0.74 -4.77 13.54
N GLN A 61 -2.01 -4.41 13.75
CA GLN A 61 -2.82 -3.74 12.75
C GLN A 61 -2.28 -2.34 12.40
N MET A 62 -1.85 -1.58 13.41
CA MET A 62 -1.24 -0.27 13.20
C MET A 62 0.08 -0.35 12.42
N ALA A 63 0.93 -1.33 12.73
CA ALA A 63 2.18 -1.55 12.01
C ALA A 63 1.91 -1.94 10.54
N GLU A 64 0.92 -2.79 10.29
CA GLU A 64 0.52 -3.17 8.93
C GLU A 64 -0.01 -1.97 8.13
N LEU A 65 -0.88 -1.15 8.74
CA LEU A 65 -1.39 0.09 8.14
C LEU A 65 -0.26 1.07 7.82
N GLN A 66 0.67 1.27 8.77
CA GLN A 66 1.82 2.13 8.56
C GLN A 66 2.70 1.62 7.42
N TYR A 67 2.98 0.31 7.40
CA TYR A 67 3.75 -0.31 6.32
C TYR A 67 3.08 -0.11 4.95
N GLN A 68 1.78 -0.34 4.85
CA GLN A 68 1.04 -0.13 3.61
C GLN A 68 1.08 1.33 3.16
N HIS A 69 0.93 2.26 4.09
CA HIS A 69 1.02 3.69 3.83
C HIS A 69 2.42 4.08 3.30
N ASP A 70 3.48 3.59 3.96
CA ASP A 70 4.87 3.89 3.58
C ASP A 70 5.21 3.30 2.20
N VAL A 71 4.76 2.08 1.92
CA VAL A 71 4.91 1.46 0.59
C VAL A 71 4.16 2.24 -0.47
N LEU A 72 2.94 2.71 -0.17
CA LEU A 72 2.16 3.51 -1.12
C LEU A 72 2.84 4.85 -1.38
N GLY A 73 3.35 5.51 -0.33
CA GLY A 73 4.12 6.75 -0.43
C GLY A 73 5.36 6.59 -1.31
N ALA A 74 6.17 5.56 -1.03
CA ALA A 74 7.37 5.27 -1.83
C ALA A 74 7.03 4.97 -3.30
N LYS A 75 5.94 4.25 -3.57
CA LYS A 75 5.48 3.99 -4.95
C LYS A 75 5.03 5.26 -5.64
N HIS A 76 4.34 6.14 -4.93
CA HIS A 76 3.87 7.41 -5.47
C HIS A 76 5.05 8.31 -5.84
N GLU A 77 6.01 8.48 -4.93
CA GLU A 77 7.22 9.26 -5.16
C GLU A 77 8.05 8.70 -6.33
N ALA A 78 8.24 7.38 -6.39
CA ALA A 78 8.95 6.75 -7.50
C ALA A 78 8.22 6.94 -8.85
N LEU A 79 6.88 6.91 -8.85
CA LEU A 79 6.08 7.14 -10.06
C LEU A 79 6.17 8.61 -10.51
N GLU A 80 6.08 9.54 -9.57
CA GLU A 80 6.20 10.98 -9.81
C GLU A 80 7.58 11.31 -10.38
N PHE A 81 8.64 10.83 -9.74
CA PHE A 81 10.02 10.99 -10.22
C PHE A 81 10.21 10.41 -11.63
N ARG A 82 9.74 9.19 -11.88
CA ARG A 82 9.82 8.60 -13.22
C ARG A 82 9.03 9.41 -14.24
N HIS A 83 7.86 9.93 -13.86
CA HIS A 83 7.03 10.70 -14.77
C HIS A 83 7.69 12.03 -15.13
N SER A 84 8.25 12.75 -14.15
CA SER A 84 8.96 14.00 -14.41
C SER A 84 10.18 13.78 -15.29
N GLU A 85 11.02 12.78 -15.01
CA GLU A 85 12.16 12.44 -15.87
C GLU A 85 11.73 12.10 -17.31
N LEU A 86 10.64 11.34 -17.46
CA LEU A 86 10.13 11.00 -18.79
C LEU A 86 9.58 12.22 -19.54
N MET A 87 8.95 13.17 -18.84
CA MET A 87 8.48 14.42 -19.44
C MET A 87 9.67 15.30 -19.86
N ASP A 88 10.71 15.39 -19.04
CA ASP A 88 11.92 16.15 -19.37
C ASP A 88 12.61 15.58 -20.62
N ILE A 89 12.76 14.26 -20.71
CA ILE A 89 13.31 13.58 -21.90
C ILE A 89 12.45 13.86 -23.14
N LYS A 90 11.12 13.77 -23.00
CA LYS A 90 10.18 14.05 -24.09
C LYS A 90 10.31 15.49 -24.59
N ASP A 91 10.41 16.44 -23.67
CA ASP A 91 10.52 17.86 -24.01
C ASP A 91 11.87 18.18 -24.64
N GLU A 92 12.96 17.54 -24.19
CA GLU A 92 14.27 17.64 -24.83
C GLU A 92 14.22 17.09 -26.26
N GLU A 93 13.62 15.91 -26.47
CA GLU A 93 13.46 15.32 -27.79
C GLU A 93 12.61 16.22 -28.71
N ILE A 94 11.48 16.74 -28.23
CA ILE A 94 10.65 17.68 -29.00
C ILE A 94 11.45 18.93 -29.39
N ASN A 95 12.24 19.48 -28.47
CA ASN A 95 13.07 20.65 -28.76
C ASN A 95 14.17 20.35 -29.79
N LEU A 96 14.83 19.19 -29.70
CA LEU A 96 15.82 18.74 -30.68
C LEU A 96 15.18 18.57 -32.07
N LEU A 97 14.03 17.87 -32.15
CA LEU A 97 13.30 17.71 -33.41
C LEU A 97 12.85 19.06 -33.95
N ARG A 98 12.33 19.97 -33.13
CA ARG A 98 11.89 21.30 -33.58
C ARG A 98 13.06 22.16 -34.08
N ARG A 99 14.25 22.00 -33.50
CA ARG A 99 15.45 22.74 -33.92
C ARG A 99 16.03 22.21 -35.23
N HIS A 100 16.01 20.90 -35.44
CA HIS A 100 16.54 20.26 -36.65
C HIS A 100 15.52 20.15 -37.80
N SER A 101 14.22 20.08 -37.48
CA SER A 101 13.15 20.23 -38.45
C SER A 101 13.08 21.69 -38.87
N SER A 102 13.56 21.99 -40.08
CA SER A 102 13.32 23.28 -40.72
C SER A 102 12.13 23.15 -41.68
N PRO A 103 10.88 23.29 -41.20
CA PRO A 103 9.69 23.10 -42.04
C PRO A 103 9.74 24.02 -43.27
N ARG A 104 10.37 25.19 -43.11
CA ARG A 104 10.57 26.16 -44.19
C ARG A 104 11.42 25.60 -45.34
N LYS A 105 12.51 24.87 -45.09
CA LYS A 105 13.37 24.32 -46.17
C LYS A 105 12.64 23.22 -46.94
N THR A 106 12.00 22.29 -46.23
CA THR A 106 11.21 21.22 -46.84
C THR A 106 10.04 21.77 -47.65
N MET A 107 9.35 22.79 -47.14
CA MET A 107 8.26 23.47 -47.84
C MET A 107 8.74 24.20 -49.11
N TRP A 108 9.87 24.91 -49.06
CA TRP A 108 10.47 25.55 -50.24
C TRP A 108 10.93 24.54 -51.29
N MET A 109 11.52 23.40 -50.88
CA MET A 109 11.86 22.32 -51.81
C MET A 109 10.63 21.73 -52.48
N PHE A 110 9.55 21.48 -51.72
CA PHE A 110 8.30 20.96 -52.27
C PHE A 110 7.65 21.93 -53.26
N LEU A 111 7.50 23.21 -52.88
CA LEU A 111 6.94 24.25 -53.75
C LEU A 111 7.80 24.46 -55.00
N GLY A 112 9.13 24.45 -54.85
CA GLY A 112 10.06 24.55 -55.98
C GLY A 112 9.92 23.37 -56.96
N GLY A 113 9.86 22.14 -56.46
CA GLY A 113 9.65 20.96 -57.30
C GLY A 113 8.29 20.96 -58.01
N PHE A 114 7.22 21.32 -57.30
CA PHE A 114 5.88 21.40 -57.86
C PHE A 114 5.76 22.46 -58.97
N THR A 115 6.29 23.66 -58.74
CA THR A 115 6.28 24.76 -59.73
C THR A 115 7.15 24.42 -60.95
N ALA A 116 8.33 23.83 -60.75
CA ALA A 116 9.17 23.38 -61.85
C ALA A 116 8.50 22.29 -62.70
N GLY A 117 7.87 21.30 -62.06
CA GLY A 117 7.17 20.22 -62.76
C GLY A 117 5.99 20.73 -63.59
N THR A 118 5.16 21.60 -63.01
CA THR A 118 4.01 22.19 -63.72
C THR A 118 4.47 23.07 -64.90
N ALA A 119 5.51 23.88 -64.73
CA ALA A 119 6.09 24.66 -65.82
C ALA A 119 6.64 23.77 -66.94
N ALA A 120 7.33 22.68 -66.59
CA ALA A 120 7.84 21.72 -67.57
C ALA A 120 6.70 21.05 -68.37
N SER A 121 5.61 20.63 -67.71
CA SER A 121 4.44 20.05 -68.39
C SER A 121 3.75 21.03 -69.33
N LEU A 122 3.64 22.31 -68.95
CA LEU A 122 3.08 23.33 -69.84
C LEU A 122 4.01 23.58 -71.04
N ALA A 123 5.32 23.68 -70.81
CA ALA A 123 6.29 23.89 -71.87
C ALA A 123 6.29 22.75 -72.89
N THR A 124 6.22 21.49 -72.44
CA THR A 124 6.14 20.34 -73.37
C THR A 124 4.84 20.33 -74.14
N TYR A 125 3.71 20.66 -73.51
CA TYR A 125 2.42 20.77 -74.19
C TYR A 125 2.46 21.79 -75.33
N TYR A 126 2.97 23.00 -75.07
CA TYR A 126 3.08 24.04 -76.11
C TYR A 126 4.06 23.68 -77.22
N ALA A 127 5.20 23.06 -76.88
CA ALA A 127 6.19 22.62 -77.86
C ALA A 127 5.61 21.58 -78.82
N VAL A 128 4.82 20.62 -78.31
CA VAL A 128 4.16 19.60 -79.15
C VAL A 128 3.07 20.23 -80.02
N ASN A 129 2.26 21.15 -79.47
CA ASN A 129 1.22 21.82 -80.26
C ASN A 129 1.80 22.61 -81.43
N GLN A 130 2.92 23.32 -81.21
CA GLN A 130 3.60 24.09 -82.26
C GLN A 130 4.17 23.21 -83.38
N ILE A 131 4.58 21.97 -83.07
CA ILE A 131 5.05 21.00 -84.07
C ILE A 131 3.86 20.40 -84.84
N SER A 132 2.71 20.24 -84.22
CA SER A 132 1.52 19.67 -84.85
C SER A 132 0.75 20.65 -85.76
N GLU A 133 0.89 21.96 -85.53
CA GLU A 133 0.24 23.01 -86.34
C GLU A 133 1.09 23.47 -87.55
N ASN A 134 2.35 23.03 -87.66
CA ASN A 134 3.24 23.24 -88.80
C ASN A 134 3.27 22.00 -89.72
#